data_AF-A0A538S3Q7-F1
#
_entry.id   AF-A0A538S3Q7-F1
#
_cell.length_a   1.000
_cell.length_b   1.000
_cell.length_c   1.000
_cell.angle_alpha   90.00
_cell.angle_beta   90.00
_cell.angle_gamma   90.00
#
_symmetry.space_group_name_H-M   'P 1'
#
loop_
_entity.id
_entity.type
_entity.pdbx_description
1 polymer ?
#
loop_
_entity_poly.entity_id
_entity_poly.type
_entity_poly.pdbx_seq_one_letter_code
_entity_poly.pdbx_strand_id
1 'polypeptide(L)'
;MLRFDPQRVRANIHSADTEDLLDRMTVYRAGMEEDALEMIEEELRARGVTREQIEAHAQERREQIRQLPDGTAQPCSFCYRPAVAEGWGWHRLWGLLPVFPRFYYYCSEHQPRS
;
A
#
# COMPACT_ATOMS: atom_id res chain seq x y z
N MET A 1 -24.31 -4.19 5.76
CA MET A 1 -23.17 -4.79 6.49
C MET A 1 -22.39 -5.66 5.52
N LEU A 2 -21.21 -5.21 5.09
CA LEU A 2 -20.26 -6.06 4.37
C LEU A 2 -19.67 -7.03 5.40
N ARG A 3 -20.13 -8.28 5.39
CA ARG A 3 -19.56 -9.33 6.25
C ARG A 3 -18.16 -9.67 5.76
N PHE A 4 -17.23 -9.80 6.68
CA PHE A 4 -15.91 -10.37 6.41
C PHE A 4 -16.09 -11.74 5.74
N ASP A 5 -15.51 -11.90 4.55
CA ASP A 5 -15.54 -13.14 3.77
C ASP A 5 -14.11 -13.70 3.71
N PRO A 6 -13.76 -14.69 4.55
CA PRO A 6 -12.42 -15.25 4.63
C PRO A 6 -11.94 -15.85 3.30
N GLN A 7 -12.85 -16.39 2.48
CA GLN A 7 -12.47 -17.00 1.20
C GLN A 7 -12.04 -15.93 0.20
N ARG A 8 -12.77 -14.80 0.18
CA ARG A 8 -12.41 -13.66 -0.65
C ARG A 8 -11.07 -13.05 -0.21
N VAL A 9 -10.83 -12.94 1.11
CA VAL A 9 -9.54 -12.44 1.64
C VAL A 9 -8.40 -13.34 1.19
N ARG A 10 -8.52 -14.65 1.39
CA ARG A 10 -7.51 -15.63 0.97
C ARG A 10 -7.23 -15.60 -0.54
N ALA A 11 -8.27 -15.52 -1.36
CA ALA A 11 -8.11 -15.40 -2.81
C ALA A 11 -7.33 -14.14 -3.22
N ASN A 12 -7.62 -13.00 -2.57
CA ASN A 12 -6.88 -11.76 -2.81
C ASN A 12 -5.40 -11.89 -2.41
N ILE A 13 -5.13 -12.51 -1.25
CA ILE A 13 -3.77 -12.73 -0.76
C ILE A 13 -2.96 -13.60 -1.73
N HIS A 14 -3.53 -14.72 -2.20
CA HIS A 14 -2.85 -15.58 -3.18
C HIS A 14 -2.60 -14.88 -4.52
N SER A 15 -3.51 -14.03 -4.98
CA SER A 15 -3.35 -13.29 -6.24
C SER A 15 -2.43 -12.07 -6.14
N ALA A 16 -2.16 -11.59 -4.92
CA ALA A 16 -1.35 -10.40 -4.70
C ALA A 16 0.13 -10.68 -4.94
N ASP A 17 0.85 -9.67 -5.41
CA ASP A 17 2.31 -9.73 -5.54
C ASP A 17 2.99 -9.69 -4.18
N THR A 18 4.20 -10.24 -4.10
CA THR A 18 4.95 -10.29 -2.83
C THR A 18 5.25 -8.90 -2.26
N GLU A 19 5.51 -7.90 -3.12
CA GLU A 19 5.73 -6.51 -2.70
C GLU A 19 4.46 -5.91 -2.05
N ASP A 20 3.27 -6.18 -2.61
CA ASP A 20 1.99 -5.71 -2.04
C ASP A 20 1.71 -6.37 -0.68
N LEU A 21 1.99 -7.66 -0.53
CA LEU A 21 1.87 -8.35 0.75
C LEU A 21 2.85 -7.83 1.80
N LEU A 22 4.09 -7.52 1.40
CA LEU A 22 5.08 -6.88 2.27
C LEU A 22 4.62 -5.49 2.72
N ASP A 23 4.13 -4.65 1.81
CA ASP A 23 3.61 -3.32 2.14
C ASP A 23 2.41 -3.41 3.11
N ARG A 24 1.53 -4.42 2.95
CA ARG A 24 0.42 -4.65 3.89
C ARG A 24 0.88 -5.06 5.28
N MET A 25 1.85 -5.97 5.36
CA MET A 25 2.37 -6.48 6.64
C MET A 25 3.21 -5.45 7.41
N THR A 26 3.79 -4.48 6.70
CA THR A 26 4.73 -3.51 7.27
C THR A 26 4.13 -2.11 7.37
N VAL A 27 3.70 -1.54 6.25
CA VAL A 27 3.28 -0.15 6.12
C VAL A 27 1.82 0.03 6.48
N TYR A 28 0.93 -0.82 5.97
CA TYR A 28 -0.52 -0.68 6.17
C TYR A 28 -1.06 -1.47 7.35
N ARG A 29 -0.18 -2.06 8.16
CA ARG A 29 -0.54 -2.91 9.30
C ARG A 29 -1.58 -2.27 10.24
N ALA A 30 -1.43 -0.97 10.52
CA ALA A 30 -2.30 -0.24 11.44
C ALA A 30 -3.77 -0.15 10.98
N GLY A 31 -4.05 -0.35 9.69
CA GLY A 31 -5.40 -0.32 9.12
C GLY A 31 -5.99 -1.71 8.85
N MET A 32 -5.36 -2.80 9.30
CA MET A 32 -5.75 -4.17 8.98
C MET A 32 -6.16 -4.97 10.22
N GLU A 33 -7.15 -5.85 10.02
CA GLU A 33 -7.58 -6.83 11.01
C GLU A 33 -6.47 -7.86 11.29
N GLU A 34 -6.32 -8.31 12.53
CA GLU A 34 -5.27 -9.27 12.93
C GLU A 34 -5.35 -10.59 12.16
N ASP A 35 -6.54 -11.15 11.97
CA ASP A 35 -6.77 -12.37 11.18
C ASP A 35 -6.24 -12.25 9.74
N ALA A 36 -6.33 -11.06 9.14
CA ALA A 36 -5.82 -10.82 7.79
C ALA A 36 -4.29 -10.75 7.77
N LEU A 37 -3.67 -10.20 8.82
CA LEU A 37 -2.21 -10.13 8.95
C LEU A 37 -1.60 -11.53 9.12
N GLU A 38 -2.25 -12.41 9.89
CA GLU A 38 -1.82 -13.80 10.03
C GLU A 38 -1.83 -14.53 8.69
N MET A 39 -2.93 -14.41 7.93
CA MET A 39 -3.02 -15.02 6.59
C MET A 39 -1.95 -14.49 5.62
N ILE A 40 -1.61 -13.19 5.72
CA ILE A 40 -0.55 -12.59 4.89
C ILE A 40 0.82 -13.12 5.30
N GLU A 41 1.11 -13.24 6.60
CA GLU A 41 2.37 -13.78 7.09
C GLU A 41 2.57 -15.23 6.65
N GLU A 42 1.51 -16.05 6.72
CA GLU A 42 1.53 -17.43 6.23
C GLU A 42 1.85 -17.52 4.74
N GLU A 43 1.21 -16.67 3.92
CA GLU A 43 1.47 -16.61 2.48
C GLU A 43 2.91 -16.13 2.18
N LEU A 44 3.38 -15.09 2.85
CA LEU A 44 4.76 -14.60 2.70
C LEU A 44 5.77 -15.70 3.05
N ARG A 45 5.53 -16.44 4.14
CA ARG A 45 6.35 -17.58 4.53
C ARG A 45 6.30 -18.70 3.49
N ALA A 46 5.13 -19.00 2.93
CA ALA A 46 4.98 -19.98 1.85
C ALA A 46 5.75 -19.59 0.58
N ARG A 47 5.92 -18.29 0.33
CA ARG A 47 6.74 -17.73 -0.76
C ARG A 47 8.23 -17.67 -0.43
N GLY A 48 8.64 -18.14 0.75
CA GLY A 48 10.04 -18.14 1.19
C GLY A 48 10.53 -16.79 1.70
N VAL A 49 9.63 -15.84 1.98
CA VAL A 49 9.99 -14.56 2.59
C VAL A 49 10.28 -14.77 4.07
N THR A 50 11.47 -14.36 4.51
CA THR A 50 11.89 -14.50 5.91
C THR A 50 11.50 -13.28 6.74
N ARG A 51 11.56 -13.42 8.06
CA ARG A 51 11.24 -12.31 8.96
C ARG A 51 12.24 -11.16 8.81
N GLU A 52 13.51 -11.47 8.55
CA GLU A 52 14.55 -10.49 8.29
C GLU A 52 14.24 -9.67 7.04
N GLN A 53 13.67 -10.28 5.99
CA GLN A 53 13.24 -9.55 4.79
C GLN A 53 12.05 -8.64 5.06
N ILE A 54 11.10 -9.07 5.89
CA ILE A 54 9.97 -8.24 6.33
C ILE A 54 10.47 -7.03 7.13
N GLU A 55 11.39 -7.26 8.07
CA GLU A 55 11.98 -6.20 8.89
C GLU A 55 12.83 -5.23 8.05
N ALA A 56 13.63 -5.74 7.11
CA ALA A 56 14.39 -4.91 6.17
C ALA A 56 13.46 -4.04 5.31
N HIS A 57 12.39 -4.63 4.75
CA HIS A 57 11.38 -3.88 3.99
C HIS A 57 10.73 -2.80 4.86
N ALA A 58 10.35 -3.12 6.10
CA ALA A 58 9.77 -2.15 7.02
C ALA A 58 10.73 -0.98 7.32
N GLN A 59 12.03 -1.26 7.48
CA GLN A 59 13.06 -0.25 7.70
C GLN A 59 13.25 0.66 6.48
N GLU A 60 13.44 0.08 5.30
CA GLU A 60 13.59 0.82 4.04
C GLU A 60 12.40 1.76 3.79
N ARG A 61 11.20 1.26 4.08
CA ARG A 61 9.94 2.00 3.91
C ARG A 61 9.73 3.07 4.97
N ARG A 62 10.12 2.84 6.23
CA ARG A 62 9.95 3.82 7.32
C ARG A 62 10.67 5.14 7.02
N GLU A 63 11.80 5.11 6.31
CA GLU A 63 12.57 6.30 5.97
C GLU A 63 11.99 7.08 4.77
N GLN A 64 11.21 6.41 3.92
CA GLN A 64 10.74 6.95 2.63
C GLN A 64 9.27 7.38 2.66
N ILE A 65 8.46 6.77 3.52
CA ILE A 65 7.00 6.94 3.51
C ILE A 65 6.59 8.09 4.42
N ARG A 66 5.66 8.91 3.94
CA ARG A 66 4.94 9.85 4.79
C ARG A 66 3.87 9.09 5.58
N GLN A 67 4.07 9.00 6.89
CA GLN A 67 3.02 8.56 7.80
C GLN A 67 2.09 9.74 8.11
N LEU A 68 0.79 9.46 8.21
CA LEU A 68 -0.18 10.39 8.78
C LEU A 68 0.03 10.50 10.31
N PRO A 69 -0.53 11.54 10.95
CA PRO A 69 -0.44 11.71 12.40
C PRO A 69 -1.00 10.55 13.23
N ASP A 70 -1.87 9.72 12.65
CA ASP A 70 -2.44 8.53 13.26
C ASP A 70 -1.58 7.27 13.08
N GLY A 71 -0.41 7.38 12.43
CA GLY A 71 0.53 6.30 12.18
C GLY A 71 0.18 5.43 10.96
N THR A 72 -0.89 5.75 10.24
CA THR A 72 -1.22 5.08 8.97
C THR A 72 -0.39 5.65 7.83
N ALA A 73 -0.28 4.92 6.72
CA ALA A 73 0.30 5.45 5.49
C ALA A 73 -0.81 5.71 4.46
N GLN A 74 -0.69 6.79 3.69
CA GLN A 74 -1.56 6.97 2.52
C GLN A 74 -1.09 6.10 1.36
N PRO A 75 -1.99 5.44 0.62
CA PRO A 75 -1.66 4.85 -0.66
C PRO A 75 -1.51 5.93 -1.72
N CYS A 76 -0.82 5.59 -2.80
CA CYS A 76 -0.76 6.41 -3.98
C CYS A 76 -2.16 6.64 -4.55
N SER A 77 -2.40 7.83 -5.08
CA SER A 77 -3.67 8.15 -5.74
C SER A 77 -3.90 7.39 -7.06
N PHE A 78 -2.89 6.66 -7.55
CA PHE A 78 -2.90 5.94 -8.83
C PHE A 78 -2.67 4.43 -8.69
N CYS A 79 -2.19 3.95 -7.54
CA CYS A 79 -2.00 2.52 -7.26
C CYS A 79 -1.99 2.22 -5.76
N TYR A 80 -1.81 0.95 -5.38
CA TYR A 80 -1.85 0.51 -3.98
C TYR A 80 -0.54 0.75 -3.20
N ARG A 81 0.56 1.09 -3.88
CA ARG A 81 1.85 1.34 -3.23
C ARG A 81 1.80 2.56 -2.32
N PRO A 82 2.61 2.57 -1.25
CA PRO A 82 2.62 3.67 -0.30
C PRO A 82 3.13 4.96 -0.91
N ALA A 83 2.53 6.06 -0.47
CA ALA A 83 2.91 7.39 -0.90
C ALA A 83 4.20 7.86 -0.22
N VAL A 84 5.14 8.33 -1.03
CA VAL A 84 6.42 8.92 -0.61
C VAL A 84 6.45 10.43 -0.86
N ALA A 85 5.55 10.95 -1.70
CA ALA A 85 5.46 12.36 -2.04
C ALA A 85 3.99 12.83 -2.14
N GLU A 86 3.80 14.14 -2.03
CA GLU A 86 2.50 14.80 -2.18
C GLU A 86 2.61 16.04 -3.06
N GLY A 87 1.55 16.41 -3.75
CA GLY A 87 1.56 17.60 -4.59
C GLY A 87 0.23 17.93 -5.23
N TRP A 88 0.13 19.18 -5.69
CA TRP A 88 -1.02 19.64 -6.46
C TRP A 88 -0.90 19.17 -7.91
N GLY A 89 -1.99 18.64 -8.43
CA GLY A 89 -2.14 18.26 -9.83
C GLY A 89 -3.50 18.67 -10.37
N TRP A 90 -3.66 18.63 -11.69
CA TRP A 90 -4.96 18.82 -12.31
C TRP A 90 -5.69 17.48 -12.42
N HIS A 91 -6.90 17.42 -11.88
CA HIS A 91 -7.80 16.31 -12.15
C HIS A 91 -8.20 16.34 -13.63
N ARG A 92 -7.96 15.25 -14.36
CA ARG A 92 -8.25 15.18 -15.79
C ARG A 92 -9.44 14.27 -16.09
N LEU A 93 -10.46 14.79 -16.78
CA LEU A 93 -11.54 14.00 -17.33
C LEU A 93 -11.00 13.10 -18.45
N TRP A 94 -11.29 11.80 -18.39
CA TRP A 94 -10.75 10.78 -19.30
C TRP A 94 -9.21 10.78 -19.40
N GLY A 95 -8.51 11.32 -18.40
CA GLY A 95 -7.05 11.46 -18.42
C GLY A 95 -6.53 12.59 -19.32
N LEU A 96 -7.39 13.31 -20.05
CA LEU A 96 -7.00 14.30 -21.05
C LEU A 96 -7.32 15.75 -20.65
N LEU A 97 -8.55 16.04 -20.22
CA LEU A 97 -9.03 17.42 -20.02
C LEU A 97 -8.89 17.87 -18.56
N PRO A 98 -7.99 18.81 -18.20
CA PRO A 98 -7.86 19.29 -16.82
C PRO A 98 -9.09 20.09 -16.39
N VAL A 99 -9.76 19.65 -15.31
CA VAL A 99 -11.04 20.22 -14.85
C VAL A 99 -10.87 21.08 -13.60
N PHE A 100 -10.16 20.58 -12.59
CA PHE A 100 -9.91 21.32 -11.35
C PHE A 100 -8.60 20.88 -10.68
N PRO A 101 -7.94 21.77 -9.92
CA PRO A 101 -6.78 21.41 -9.12
C PRO A 101 -7.20 20.50 -7.96
N ARG A 102 -6.45 19.43 -7.75
CA ARG A 102 -6.66 18.46 -6.66
C ARG A 102 -5.31 18.10 -6.04
N PHE A 103 -5.32 17.84 -4.73
CA PHE A 103 -4.16 17.33 -4.02
C PHE A 103 -4.03 15.81 -4.22
N TYR A 104 -2.83 15.34 -4.51
CA TYR A 104 -2.52 13.95 -4.84
C TYR A 104 -1.35 13.42 -4.02
N TYR A 105 -1.38 12.12 -3.75
CA TYR A 105 -0.32 11.35 -3.10
C TYR A 105 0.35 10.42 -4.12
N TYR A 106 1.67 10.39 -4.16
CA TYR A 106 2.45 9.68 -5.18
C TYR A 106 3.38 8.65 -4.53
N CYS A 107 3.40 7.42 -5.07
CA CYS A 107 4.49 6.49 -4.80
C CYS A 107 5.73 6.84 -5.64
N SER A 108 6.85 6.18 -5.36
CA SER A 108 8.12 6.39 -6.06
C SER A 108 8.02 6.23 -7.59
N GLU A 109 7.10 5.40 -8.08
CA GLU A 109 6.90 5.21 -9.53
C GLU A 109 5.97 6.23 -10.18
N HIS A 110 5.00 6.76 -9.44
CA HIS A 110 4.01 7.72 -9.96
C HIS A 110 4.37 9.18 -9.68
N GLN A 111 5.49 9.44 -9.00
CA GLN A 111 5.94 10.80 -8.75
C GLN A 111 6.24 11.50 -10.10
N PRO A 112 5.66 12.68 -10.36
CA PRO A 112 5.97 13.43 -11.56
C PRO A 112 7.47 13.76 -11.57
N ARG A 113 8.15 13.44 -12.67
CA ARG A 113 9.56 13.81 -12.88
C ARG A 113 9.64 15.33 -12.95
N SER A 114 10.34 15.94 -11.99
CA SER A 114 10.70 17.35 -11.99
C SER A 114 11.76 17.64 -13.05
#